data_AF-G7IRM6-F1
#
_entry.id   AF-G7IRM6-F1
#
_cell.length_a   1.000
_cell.length_b   1.000
_cell.length_c   1.000
_cell.angle_alpha   90.00
_cell.angle_beta   90.00
_cell.angle_gamma   90.00
#
_symmetry.space_group_name_H-M   'P 1'
#
loop_
_entity.id
_entity.type
_entity.pdbx_description
1 polymer ?
#
loop_
_entity_poly.entity_id
_entity_poly.type
_entity_poly.pdbx_seq_one_letter_code
_entity_poly.pdbx_strand_id
1 'polypeptide(L)'
;MEFDLENPLEYFHDLPNSQDVSSLFLIESDHIPPLNYFQNLKSNEFDASVRTDFISLISQLSCNFDPFVTYLAINYLDRFLANQGILQPKPWANKLLAVTCFSLAVKMLKTEYSATDVQALMNHGDGGFIFETQTIKRMEALVLGALQWRMRSITPFSFIPYFTNLFMLDDITLKVLKDRASEIILKSQKDVKVMEFKPSIVAASSLLYSSHELFPFQYPCFLGIISNCSYVNKESVMECYNVIQDIAKEEYESMFNVHSSSGTPVNVLDENFLSLESEKTNGTNVAHTTMIQEKHFKRRKI
;
A
#
# COMPACT_ATOMS: atom_id res chain seq x y z
N MET A 1 -20.69 14.74 -23.81
CA MET A 1 -20.61 13.40 -23.19
C MET A 1 -19.18 13.28 -22.70
N GLU A 2 -18.93 13.79 -21.49
CA GLU A 2 -17.68 13.53 -20.79
C GLU A 2 -17.65 12.04 -20.46
N PHE A 3 -16.62 11.35 -20.93
CA PHE A 3 -16.34 10.00 -20.51
C PHE A 3 -15.72 10.10 -19.13
N ASP A 4 -16.50 9.86 -18.09
CA ASP A 4 -15.92 9.70 -16.76
C ASP A 4 -15.10 8.40 -16.76
N LEU A 5 -13.80 8.56 -16.48
CA LEU A 5 -12.83 7.49 -16.42
C LEU A 5 -12.69 6.98 -14.98
N GLU A 6 -13.18 7.73 -13.98
CA GLU A 6 -13.05 7.42 -12.54
C GLU A 6 -13.79 6.15 -12.14
N ASN A 7 -14.82 5.77 -12.90
CA ASN A 7 -15.66 4.65 -12.55
C ASN A 7 -16.07 3.89 -13.81
N PRO A 8 -15.60 2.64 -14.06
CA PRO A 8 -16.30 1.78 -15.01
C PRO A 8 -17.78 1.61 -14.63
N LEU A 9 -18.18 2.06 -13.42
CA LEU A 9 -19.50 1.90 -12.86
C LEU A 9 -20.36 3.18 -12.69
N GLU A 10 -20.05 4.34 -13.28
CA GLU A 10 -20.95 5.52 -13.12
C GLU A 10 -22.38 5.26 -13.64
N TYR A 11 -22.55 4.28 -14.54
CA TYR A 11 -23.85 3.80 -15.00
C TYR A 11 -24.60 2.85 -14.03
N PHE A 12 -24.01 2.50 -12.88
CA PHE A 12 -24.57 1.51 -11.96
C PHE A 12 -25.06 2.11 -10.64
N HIS A 13 -25.01 3.44 -10.49
CA HIS A 13 -25.78 4.13 -9.46
C HIS A 13 -27.30 3.93 -9.62
N ASP A 14 -27.74 3.46 -10.79
CA ASP A 14 -29.11 3.02 -11.10
C ASP A 14 -29.19 1.50 -11.39
N LEU A 15 -28.85 0.62 -10.43
CA LEU A 15 -29.00 -0.84 -10.62
C LEU A 15 -30.23 -1.43 -9.90
N PRO A 16 -31.30 -1.77 -10.65
CA PRO A 16 -32.28 -2.77 -10.24
C PRO A 16 -32.02 -4.19 -10.80
N ASN A 17 -30.95 -4.45 -11.58
CA ASN A 17 -30.85 -5.70 -12.35
C ASN A 17 -29.68 -6.64 -11.95
N SER A 18 -30.02 -7.92 -11.72
CA SER A 18 -29.14 -9.00 -11.27
C SER A 18 -28.13 -9.52 -12.32
N GLN A 19 -28.32 -9.19 -13.60
CA GLN A 19 -27.51 -9.71 -14.71
C GLN A 19 -26.11 -9.07 -14.78
N ASP A 20 -25.99 -7.77 -14.51
CA ASP A 20 -24.71 -7.07 -14.60
C ASP A 20 -23.78 -7.42 -13.45
N VAL A 21 -24.33 -7.59 -12.25
CA VAL A 21 -23.58 -8.03 -11.07
C VAL A 21 -22.97 -9.41 -11.29
N SER A 22 -23.73 -10.34 -11.88
CA SER A 22 -23.25 -11.69 -12.20
C SER A 22 -22.03 -11.67 -13.12
N SER A 23 -21.99 -10.73 -14.07
CA SER A 23 -20.87 -10.61 -15.00
C SER A 23 -19.57 -10.25 -14.29
N LEU A 24 -19.59 -9.34 -13.31
CA LEU A 24 -18.41 -8.91 -12.56
C LEU A 24 -17.75 -10.07 -11.81
N PHE A 25 -18.53 -10.92 -11.13
CA PHE A 25 -18.01 -12.10 -10.43
C PHE A 25 -17.41 -13.14 -11.38
N LEU A 26 -17.88 -13.22 -12.63
CA LEU A 26 -17.35 -14.15 -13.63
C LEU A 26 -15.99 -13.69 -14.17
N ILE A 27 -15.81 -12.39 -14.41
CA ILE A 27 -14.61 -11.86 -15.05
C ILE A 27 -13.56 -11.34 -14.05
N GLU A 28 -13.84 -11.26 -12.75
CA GLU A 28 -12.89 -10.70 -11.78
C GLU A 28 -11.52 -11.41 -11.77
N SER A 29 -11.49 -12.71 -12.08
CA SER A 29 -10.24 -13.49 -12.12
C SER A 29 -9.32 -13.09 -13.29
N ASP A 30 -9.87 -12.48 -14.34
CA ASP A 30 -9.09 -11.98 -15.49
C ASP A 30 -8.34 -10.69 -15.18
N HIS A 31 -8.61 -10.07 -14.02
CA HIS A 31 -8.04 -8.81 -13.58
C HIS A 31 -7.03 -8.95 -12.42
N ILE A 32 -6.75 -10.18 -11.99
CA ILE A 32 -5.79 -10.49 -10.92
C ILE A 32 -4.49 -11.00 -11.56
N PRO A 33 -3.31 -10.69 -10.99
CA PRO A 33 -2.08 -11.37 -11.36
C PRO A 33 -2.21 -12.91 -11.24
N PRO A 34 -1.58 -13.70 -12.13
CA PRO A 34 -1.59 -15.16 -12.06
C PRO A 34 -0.96 -15.69 -10.77
N LEU A 35 -1.42 -16.87 -10.31
CA LEU A 35 -1.04 -17.45 -9.02
C LEU A 35 0.47 -17.68 -8.84
N ASN A 36 1.19 -17.97 -9.93
CA ASN A 36 2.64 -18.12 -9.90
C ASN A 36 3.37 -16.84 -9.45
N TYR A 37 2.84 -15.66 -9.79
CA TYR A 37 3.39 -14.39 -9.34
C TYR A 37 3.30 -14.25 -7.81
N PHE A 38 2.13 -14.56 -7.24
CA PHE A 38 1.93 -14.60 -5.79
C PHE A 38 2.86 -15.62 -5.12
N GLN A 39 2.97 -16.84 -5.67
CA GLN A 39 3.85 -17.88 -5.13
C GLN A 39 5.33 -17.46 -5.15
N ASN A 40 5.77 -16.75 -6.20
CA ASN A 40 7.13 -16.21 -6.27
C ASN A 40 7.35 -15.15 -5.19
N LEU A 41 6.44 -14.18 -5.04
CA LEU A 41 6.54 -13.17 -3.98
C LEU A 41 6.56 -13.80 -2.58
N LYS A 42 5.81 -14.88 -2.36
CA LYS A 42 5.75 -15.57 -1.07
C LYS A 42 6.99 -16.41 -0.77
N SER A 43 7.64 -16.97 -1.79
CA SER A 43 8.79 -17.88 -1.62
C SER A 43 10.15 -17.19 -1.77
N ASN A 44 10.20 -16.04 -2.43
CA ASN A 44 11.42 -15.30 -2.71
C ASN A 44 11.41 -13.94 -2.00
N GLU A 45 12.15 -13.84 -0.89
CA GLU A 45 12.30 -12.60 -0.12
C GLU A 45 12.82 -11.43 -0.97
N PHE A 46 13.64 -11.72 -1.97
CA PHE A 46 14.13 -10.68 -2.89
C PHE A 46 12.99 -10.06 -3.68
N ASP A 47 12.10 -10.87 -4.25
CA ASP A 47 10.97 -10.38 -5.05
C ASP A 47 9.97 -9.60 -4.19
N ALA A 48 9.73 -10.07 -2.96
CA ALA A 48 8.93 -9.35 -1.97
C ALA A 48 9.54 -7.98 -1.60
N SER A 49 10.85 -7.93 -1.38
CA SER A 49 11.58 -6.69 -1.12
C SER A 49 11.47 -5.72 -2.28
N VAL A 50 11.67 -6.19 -3.52
CA VAL A 50 11.55 -5.36 -4.72
C VAL A 50 10.14 -4.79 -4.86
N ARG A 51 9.10 -5.61 -4.65
CA ARG A 51 7.70 -5.12 -4.64
C ARG A 51 7.48 -4.05 -3.57
N THR A 52 8.05 -4.23 -2.38
CA THR A 52 7.94 -3.27 -1.27
C THR A 52 8.59 -1.93 -1.62
N ASP A 53 9.76 -1.95 -2.27
CA ASP A 53 10.44 -0.75 -2.76
C ASP A 53 9.60 0.01 -3.78
N PHE A 54 8.96 -0.72 -4.71
CA PHE A 54 8.04 -0.13 -5.66
C PHE A 54 6.82 0.52 -4.99
N ILE A 55 6.19 -0.17 -4.03
CA ILE A 55 5.03 0.34 -3.30
C ILE A 55 5.39 1.62 -2.53
N SER A 56 6.57 1.64 -1.90
CA SER A 56 7.09 2.81 -1.21
C SER A 56 7.25 4.00 -2.17
N LEU A 57 7.87 3.76 -3.33
CA LEU A 57 8.06 4.78 -4.35
C LEU A 57 6.72 5.28 -4.91
N ILE A 58 5.77 4.40 -5.21
CA ILE A 58 4.44 4.80 -5.70
C ILE A 58 3.73 5.64 -4.62
N SER A 59 3.77 5.21 -3.36
CA SER A 59 3.15 5.91 -2.24
C SER A 59 3.74 7.31 -2.01
N GLN A 60 5.04 7.49 -2.26
CA GLN A 60 5.68 8.81 -2.23
C GLN A 60 5.21 9.70 -3.39
N LEU A 61 5.04 9.14 -4.59
CA LEU A 61 4.57 9.89 -5.77
C LEU A 61 3.11 10.31 -5.64
N SER A 62 2.28 9.49 -4.99
CA SER A 62 0.83 9.68 -4.89
C SER A 62 0.38 10.28 -3.54
N CYS A 63 1.29 10.76 -2.69
CA CYS A 63 0.95 11.20 -1.33
C CYS A 63 -0.08 12.35 -1.25
N ASN A 64 -0.15 13.19 -2.29
CA ASN A 64 -1.11 14.29 -2.40
C ASN A 64 -2.33 13.96 -3.29
N PHE A 65 -2.48 12.70 -3.67
CA PHE A 65 -3.54 12.22 -4.55
C PHE A 65 -4.59 11.42 -3.78
N ASP A 66 -5.73 11.20 -4.43
CA ASP A 66 -6.70 10.24 -3.94
C ASP A 66 -6.02 8.87 -3.72
N PRO A 67 -6.19 8.22 -2.55
CA PRO A 67 -5.57 6.94 -2.25
C PRO A 67 -5.85 5.85 -3.30
N PHE A 68 -6.97 5.94 -4.01
CA PHE A 68 -7.32 5.04 -5.11
C PHE A 68 -6.34 5.13 -6.29
N VAL A 69 -5.70 6.29 -6.53
CA VAL A 69 -4.61 6.44 -7.51
C VAL A 69 -3.44 5.52 -7.14
N THR A 70 -3.05 5.52 -5.87
CA THR A 70 -2.00 4.63 -5.33
C THR A 70 -2.38 3.17 -5.56
N TYR A 71 -3.63 2.82 -5.25
CA TYR A 71 -4.14 1.47 -5.41
C TYR A 71 -4.05 0.99 -6.86
N LEU A 72 -4.53 1.82 -7.78
CA LEU A 72 -4.57 1.51 -9.20
C LEU A 72 -3.15 1.40 -9.79
N ALA A 73 -2.23 2.28 -9.36
CA ALA A 73 -0.83 2.21 -9.76
C ALA A 73 -0.15 0.91 -9.30
N ILE A 74 -0.39 0.47 -8.06
CA ILE A 74 0.14 -0.81 -7.55
C ILE A 74 -0.50 -1.99 -8.31
N ASN A 75 -1.80 -1.93 -8.62
CA ASN A 75 -2.46 -2.95 -9.44
C ASN A 75 -1.82 -3.08 -10.83
N TYR A 76 -1.48 -1.97 -11.48
CA TYR A 76 -0.81 -1.98 -12.77
C TYR A 76 0.61 -2.53 -12.68
N LEU A 77 1.34 -2.14 -11.63
CA LEU A 77 2.67 -2.67 -11.35
C LEU A 77 2.65 -4.19 -11.18
N ASP A 78 1.81 -4.71 -10.28
CA ASP A 78 1.75 -6.14 -9.97
C ASP A 78 1.39 -6.94 -11.24
N ARG A 79 0.43 -6.46 -12.03
CA ARG A 79 0.06 -7.09 -13.32
C ARG A 79 1.17 -7.02 -14.36
N PHE A 80 1.92 -5.91 -14.42
CA PHE A 80 3.08 -5.77 -15.30
C PHE A 80 4.19 -6.75 -14.91
N LEU A 81 4.55 -6.79 -13.63
CA LEU A 81 5.60 -7.67 -13.09
C LEU A 81 5.22 -9.15 -13.23
N ALA A 82 3.94 -9.49 -13.12
CA ALA A 82 3.50 -10.86 -13.34
C ALA A 82 3.64 -11.33 -14.79
N ASN A 83 3.52 -10.41 -15.76
CA ASN A 83 3.68 -10.72 -17.18
C ASN A 83 5.15 -10.67 -17.64
N GLN A 84 5.91 -9.67 -17.18
CA GLN A 84 7.30 -9.44 -17.61
C GLN A 84 8.35 -10.12 -16.73
N GLY A 85 7.96 -10.56 -15.53
CA GLY A 85 8.84 -11.07 -14.49
C GLY A 85 9.50 -9.96 -13.66
N ILE A 86 9.87 -10.29 -12.42
CA ILE A 86 10.71 -9.45 -11.57
C ILE A 86 12.16 -9.73 -11.97
N LEU A 87 12.63 -9.08 -13.03
CA LEU A 87 14.06 -9.01 -13.32
C LEU A 87 14.72 -8.09 -12.28
N GLN A 88 16.03 -8.16 -12.06
CA GLN A 88 16.77 -7.14 -11.29
C GLN A 88 17.04 -5.92 -12.19
N PRO A 89 16.15 -4.93 -12.29
CA PRO A 89 16.33 -3.83 -13.20
C PRO A 89 17.27 -2.85 -12.48
N LYS A 90 18.00 -2.05 -13.25
CA LYS A 90 18.80 -0.97 -12.64
C LYS A 90 17.86 -0.07 -11.79
N PRO A 91 18.31 0.55 -10.69
CA PRO A 91 17.44 1.37 -9.83
C PRO A 91 16.62 2.44 -10.59
N TRP A 92 17.19 3.02 -11.66
CA TRP A 92 16.48 3.96 -12.52
C TRP A 92 15.32 3.32 -13.30
N ALA A 93 15.41 2.05 -13.68
CA ALA A 93 14.35 1.35 -14.40
C ALA A 93 13.17 1.04 -13.47
N ASN A 94 13.43 0.69 -12.20
CA ASN A 94 12.39 0.58 -11.18
C ASN A 94 11.68 1.92 -10.99
N LYS A 95 12.46 3.01 -10.87
CA LYS A 95 11.88 4.35 -10.73
C LYS A 95 11.01 4.72 -11.93
N LEU A 96 11.48 4.44 -13.15
CA LEU A 96 10.72 4.68 -14.38
C LEU A 96 9.41 3.87 -14.42
N LEU A 97 9.43 2.60 -14.05
CA LEU A 97 8.25 1.75 -14.03
C LEU A 97 7.22 2.24 -13.00
N ALA A 98 7.64 2.55 -11.78
CA ALA A 98 6.74 3.06 -10.73
C ALA A 98 6.07 4.37 -11.15
N VAL A 99 6.87 5.30 -11.68
CA VAL A 99 6.44 6.57 -12.26
C VAL A 99 5.44 6.35 -13.40
N THR A 100 5.69 5.37 -14.27
CA THR A 100 4.81 5.05 -15.39
C THR A 100 3.47 4.50 -14.90
N CYS A 101 3.47 3.59 -13.92
CA CYS A 101 2.24 3.05 -13.34
C CYS A 101 1.42 4.15 -12.65
N PHE A 102 2.07 5.05 -11.93
CA PHE A 102 1.44 6.23 -11.34
C PHE A 102 0.84 7.16 -12.42
N SER A 103 1.61 7.52 -13.45
CA SER A 103 1.14 8.36 -14.55
C SER A 103 -0.11 7.78 -15.23
N LEU A 104 -0.10 6.46 -15.50
CA LEU A 104 -1.25 5.77 -16.06
C LEU A 104 -2.45 5.77 -15.11
N ALA A 105 -2.25 5.54 -13.81
CA ALA A 105 -3.34 5.58 -12.82
C ALA A 105 -3.98 6.97 -12.74
N VAL A 106 -3.18 8.04 -12.74
CA VAL A 106 -3.68 9.42 -12.74
C VAL A 106 -4.49 9.72 -14.00
N LYS A 107 -4.01 9.33 -15.18
CA LYS A 107 -4.71 9.48 -16.47
C LYS A 107 -6.01 8.69 -16.55
N MET A 108 -6.07 7.57 -15.83
CA MET A 108 -7.27 6.73 -15.75
C MET A 108 -8.29 7.25 -14.75
N LEU A 109 -7.90 8.11 -13.82
CA LEU A 109 -8.83 8.73 -12.88
C LEU A 109 -9.29 10.08 -13.40
N LYS A 110 -8.41 11.05 -13.64
CA LYS A 110 -8.87 12.38 -14.06
C LYS A 110 -8.45 12.74 -15.47
N THR A 111 -9.43 13.16 -16.26
CA THR A 111 -9.26 13.77 -17.59
C THR A 111 -8.60 15.16 -17.51
N GLU A 112 -8.63 15.81 -16.34
CA GLU A 112 -8.17 17.19 -16.15
C GLU A 112 -6.68 17.34 -15.83
N TYR A 113 -5.99 16.28 -15.38
CA TYR A 113 -4.55 16.38 -15.17
C TYR A 113 -3.85 16.41 -16.51
N SER A 114 -3.40 17.61 -16.89
CA SER A 114 -2.58 17.77 -18.08
C SER A 114 -1.30 16.94 -17.91
N ALA A 115 -0.75 16.41 -19.01
CA ALA A 115 0.51 15.68 -18.96
C ALA A 115 1.65 16.48 -18.30
N THR A 116 1.53 17.81 -18.26
CA THR A 116 2.41 18.75 -17.56
C THR A 116 2.28 18.71 -16.04
N ASP A 117 1.09 18.49 -15.48
CA ASP A 117 0.88 18.44 -14.02
C ASP A 117 1.50 17.18 -13.42
N VAL A 118 1.27 16.04 -14.07
CA VAL A 118 1.89 14.75 -13.70
C VAL A 118 3.42 14.87 -13.76
N GLN A 119 3.94 15.58 -14.77
CA GLN A 119 5.38 15.76 -14.93
C GLN A 119 5.99 16.71 -13.90
N ALA A 120 5.30 17.80 -13.53
CA ALA A 120 5.75 18.67 -12.44
C ALA A 120 5.85 17.89 -11.12
N LEU A 121 4.84 17.08 -10.80
CA LEU A 121 4.81 16.27 -9.58
C LEU A 121 5.89 15.19 -9.53
N MET A 122 6.21 14.60 -10.68
CA MET A 122 7.31 13.64 -10.80
C MET A 122 8.70 14.27 -10.60
N ASN A 123 8.83 15.58 -10.79
CA ASN A 123 10.09 16.31 -10.63
C ASN A 123 10.32 16.81 -9.19
N HIS A 124 9.30 16.76 -8.32
CA HIS A 124 9.40 17.20 -6.92
C HIS A 124 9.86 16.09 -5.96
N GLY A 125 10.04 14.85 -6.44
CA GLY A 125 10.60 13.75 -5.66
C GLY A 125 12.10 13.93 -5.43
N ASP A 126 12.48 14.23 -4.19
CA ASP A 126 13.86 14.41 -3.74
C ASP A 126 14.76 13.21 -4.17
N GLY A 127 15.79 13.48 -4.98
CA GLY A 127 16.82 12.50 -5.34
C GLY A 127 16.65 11.73 -6.66
N GLY A 128 17.16 12.32 -7.76
CA GLY A 128 18.18 11.63 -8.56
C GLY A 128 17.91 11.33 -10.03
N PHE A 129 16.66 11.09 -10.46
CA PHE A 129 16.37 10.73 -11.86
C PHE A 129 15.16 11.49 -12.39
N ILE A 130 15.43 12.42 -13.30
CA ILE A 130 14.41 13.13 -14.09
C ILE A 130 14.29 12.39 -15.42
N PHE A 131 13.10 11.90 -15.74
CA PHE A 131 12.84 11.23 -17.02
C PHE A 131 12.23 12.21 -18.00
N GLU A 132 12.74 12.19 -19.23
CA GLU A 132 12.13 12.92 -20.34
C GLU A 132 10.72 12.38 -20.61
N THR A 133 9.78 13.26 -20.96
CA THR A 133 8.38 12.90 -21.26
C THR A 133 8.30 11.77 -22.28
N GLN A 134 9.18 11.77 -23.28
CA GLN A 134 9.22 10.75 -24.32
C GLN A 134 9.63 9.37 -23.78
N THR A 135 10.50 9.33 -22.76
CA THR A 135 10.90 8.10 -22.09
C THR A 135 9.74 7.52 -21.31
N ILE A 136 8.98 8.36 -20.59
CA ILE A 136 7.78 7.95 -19.86
C ILE A 136 6.71 7.45 -20.84
N LYS A 137 6.45 8.15 -21.96
CA LYS A 137 5.48 7.71 -22.97
C LYS A 137 5.82 6.36 -23.61
N ARG A 138 7.10 6.10 -23.89
CA ARG A 138 7.56 4.76 -24.32
C ARG A 138 7.32 3.74 -23.21
N MET A 139 7.61 4.16 -21.97
CA MET A 139 7.24 3.52 -20.71
C MET A 139 5.82 2.97 -20.73
N GLU A 140 4.90 3.92 -20.85
CA GLU A 140 3.45 3.73 -20.83
C GLU A 140 3.00 2.75 -21.91
N ALA A 141 3.54 2.86 -23.13
CA ALA A 141 3.20 1.93 -24.21
C ALA A 141 3.56 0.47 -23.87
N LEU A 142 4.70 0.24 -23.19
CA LEU A 142 5.08 -1.11 -22.74
C LEU A 142 4.14 -1.62 -21.65
N VAL A 143 3.80 -0.78 -20.67
CA VAL A 143 2.86 -1.15 -19.60
C VAL A 143 1.47 -1.44 -20.16
N LEU A 144 0.95 -0.56 -21.02
CA LEU A 144 -0.33 -0.75 -21.71
C LEU A 144 -0.35 -2.04 -22.54
N GLY A 145 0.74 -2.32 -23.27
CA GLY A 145 0.89 -3.57 -24.02
C GLY A 145 0.86 -4.80 -23.12
N ALA A 146 1.63 -4.80 -22.03
CA ALA A 146 1.67 -5.89 -21.06
C ALA A 146 0.32 -6.13 -20.35
N LEU A 147 -0.46 -5.07 -20.14
CA LEU A 147 -1.80 -5.13 -19.55
C LEU A 147 -2.90 -5.34 -20.60
N GLN A 148 -2.56 -5.52 -21.87
CA GLN A 148 -3.50 -5.63 -23.00
C GLN A 148 -4.53 -4.49 -23.02
N TRP A 149 -4.10 -3.28 -22.65
CA TRP A 149 -4.95 -2.08 -22.54
C TRP A 149 -6.12 -2.20 -21.55
N ARG A 150 -6.16 -3.26 -20.72
CA ARG A 150 -7.19 -3.46 -19.70
C ARG A 150 -6.88 -2.62 -18.46
N MET A 151 -7.00 -1.30 -18.59
CA MET A 151 -6.67 -0.34 -17.52
C MET A 151 -7.81 -0.17 -16.50
N ARG A 152 -9.05 -0.45 -16.90
CA ARG A 152 -10.20 -0.51 -15.99
C ARG A 152 -10.21 -1.86 -15.28
N SER A 153 -9.38 -2.01 -14.26
CA SER A 153 -9.31 -3.23 -13.47
C SER A 153 -10.57 -3.44 -12.65
N ILE A 154 -11.03 -4.68 -12.54
CA ILE A 154 -12.00 -5.06 -11.50
C ILE A 154 -11.26 -5.14 -10.18
N THR A 155 -11.71 -4.37 -9.21
CA THR A 155 -11.07 -4.22 -7.89
C THR A 155 -12.07 -4.50 -6.78
N PRO A 156 -11.65 -4.71 -5.52
CA PRO A 156 -12.57 -4.93 -4.42
C PRO A 156 -13.61 -3.80 -4.28
N PHE A 157 -13.22 -2.56 -4.59
CA PHE A 157 -14.12 -1.41 -4.60
C PHE A 157 -15.34 -1.60 -5.52
N SER A 158 -15.19 -2.34 -6.63
CA SER A 158 -16.29 -2.65 -7.56
C SER A 158 -17.38 -3.51 -6.93
N PHE A 159 -17.07 -4.27 -5.87
CA PHE A 159 -18.02 -5.15 -5.17
C PHE A 159 -18.61 -4.55 -3.89
N ILE A 160 -18.04 -3.44 -3.40
CA ILE A 160 -18.54 -2.76 -2.20
C ILE A 160 -20.03 -2.38 -2.34
N PRO A 161 -20.49 -1.73 -3.43
CA PRO A 161 -21.92 -1.39 -3.59
C PRO A 161 -22.82 -2.62 -3.54
N TYR A 162 -22.41 -3.73 -4.16
CA TYR A 162 -23.19 -4.96 -4.16
C TYR A 162 -23.44 -5.49 -2.74
N PHE A 163 -22.40 -5.70 -1.95
CA PHE A 163 -22.55 -6.24 -0.59
C PHE A 163 -23.25 -5.26 0.36
N THR A 164 -22.94 -3.97 0.24
CA THR A 164 -23.54 -2.95 1.10
C THR A 164 -25.04 -2.79 0.87
N ASN A 165 -25.52 -2.97 -0.37
CA ASN A 165 -26.95 -3.01 -0.67
C ASN A 165 -27.69 -4.19 -0.01
N LEU A 166 -26.97 -5.24 0.43
CA LEU A 166 -27.57 -6.37 1.16
C LEU A 166 -27.80 -6.07 2.64
N PHE A 167 -27.11 -5.07 3.22
CA PHE A 167 -27.09 -4.83 4.66
C PHE A 167 -28.27 -3.99 5.19
N MET A 168 -29.08 -3.41 4.30
CA MET A 168 -30.29 -2.64 4.64
C MET A 168 -30.02 -1.55 5.70
N LEU A 169 -28.92 -0.80 5.53
CA LEU A 169 -28.50 0.28 6.42
C LEU A 169 -28.99 1.64 5.91
N ASP A 170 -29.09 2.62 6.82
CA ASP A 170 -29.30 4.02 6.43
C ASP A 170 -28.05 4.59 5.75
N ASP A 171 -28.24 5.66 4.96
CA ASP A 171 -27.19 6.25 4.12
C ASP A 171 -25.94 6.69 4.90
N ILE A 172 -26.11 7.18 6.14
CA ILE A 172 -25.00 7.66 6.96
C ILE A 172 -24.16 6.48 7.43
N THR A 173 -24.81 5.46 8.01
CA THR A 173 -24.14 4.22 8.44
C THR A 173 -23.46 3.52 7.26
N LEU A 174 -24.13 3.50 6.11
CA LEU A 174 -23.60 2.92 4.88
C LEU A 174 -22.32 3.62 4.43
N LYS A 175 -22.30 4.96 4.46
CA LYS A 175 -21.13 5.75 4.10
C LYS A 175 -19.95 5.45 5.02
N VAL A 176 -20.17 5.48 6.34
CA VAL A 176 -19.12 5.18 7.33
C VAL A 176 -18.55 3.76 7.13
N LEU A 177 -19.42 2.78 6.87
CA LEU A 177 -19.00 1.41 6.60
C LEU A 177 -18.17 1.30 5.30
N LYS A 178 -18.60 1.96 4.23
CA LYS A 178 -17.90 2.01 2.94
C LYS A 178 -16.53 2.68 3.06
N ASP A 179 -16.46 3.79 3.77
CA ASP A 179 -15.22 4.53 3.99
C ASP A 179 -14.21 3.67 4.77
N ARG A 180 -14.66 3.01 5.84
CA ARG A 180 -13.80 2.11 6.64
C ARG A 180 -13.34 0.90 5.82
N ALA A 181 -14.23 0.26 5.07
CA ALA A 181 -13.87 -0.87 4.22
C ALA A 181 -12.88 -0.48 3.12
N SER A 182 -13.05 0.72 2.55
CA SER A 182 -12.13 1.26 1.55
C SER A 182 -10.73 1.48 2.13
N GLU A 183 -10.64 2.05 3.33
CA GLU A 183 -9.36 2.21 4.05
C GLU A 183 -8.66 0.85 4.26
N ILE A 184 -9.41 -0.17 4.71
CA ILE A 184 -8.88 -1.52 4.91
C ILE A 184 -8.38 -2.12 3.59
N ILE A 185 -9.13 -1.98 2.49
CA ILE A 185 -8.71 -2.47 1.17
C ILE A 185 -7.37 -1.83 0.77
N LEU A 186 -7.27 -0.50 0.89
CA LEU A 186 -6.07 0.27 0.56
C LEU A 186 -4.86 -0.18 1.38
N LYS A 187 -5.04 -0.39 2.69
CA LYS A 187 -3.99 -0.87 3.59
C LYS A 187 -3.56 -2.29 3.26
N SER A 188 -4.53 -3.16 3.04
CA SER A 188 -4.32 -4.60 2.82
C SER A 188 -3.55 -4.91 1.53
N GLN A 189 -3.62 -4.04 0.52
CA GLN A 189 -2.94 -4.23 -0.77
C GLN A 189 -1.42 -4.38 -0.65
N LYS A 190 -0.83 -3.83 0.41
CA LYS A 190 0.62 -3.92 0.65
C LYS A 190 1.03 -5.34 1.01
N ASP A 191 0.17 -6.11 1.67
CA ASP A 191 0.45 -7.49 2.05
C ASP A 191 0.18 -8.43 0.86
N VAL A 192 1.19 -9.24 0.54
CA VAL A 192 1.13 -10.22 -0.55
C VAL A 192 0.06 -11.28 -0.29
N LYS A 193 -0.23 -11.64 0.97
CA LYS A 193 -1.25 -12.64 1.35
C LYS A 193 -2.63 -12.31 0.82
N VAL A 194 -2.97 -11.02 0.71
CA VAL A 194 -4.29 -10.57 0.23
C VAL A 194 -4.46 -10.85 -1.26
N MET A 195 -3.35 -10.92 -2.01
CA MET A 195 -3.37 -11.17 -3.46
C MET A 195 -3.81 -12.59 -3.84
N GLU A 196 -3.84 -13.52 -2.87
CA GLU A 196 -4.36 -14.88 -3.07
C GLU A 196 -5.88 -14.89 -3.30
N PHE A 197 -6.57 -13.86 -2.82
CA PHE A 197 -8.03 -13.79 -2.84
C PHE A 197 -8.55 -13.00 -4.03
N LYS A 198 -9.75 -13.39 -4.50
CA LYS A 198 -10.46 -12.63 -5.53
C LYS A 198 -10.94 -11.27 -5.00
N PRO A 199 -11.05 -10.24 -5.85
CA PRO A 199 -11.54 -8.92 -5.47
C PRO A 199 -12.86 -8.95 -4.68
N SER A 200 -13.81 -9.79 -5.08
CA SER A 200 -15.08 -9.99 -4.38
C SER A 200 -14.91 -10.50 -2.94
N ILE A 201 -13.99 -11.45 -2.74
CA ILE A 201 -13.66 -12.03 -1.44
C ILE A 201 -13.00 -10.96 -0.56
N VAL A 202 -12.05 -10.20 -1.10
CA VAL A 202 -11.41 -9.09 -0.38
C VAL A 202 -12.46 -8.06 0.04
N ALA A 203 -13.36 -7.65 -0.87
CA ALA A 203 -14.41 -6.68 -0.56
C ALA A 203 -15.36 -7.15 0.56
N ALA A 204 -15.85 -8.39 0.45
CA ALA A 204 -16.72 -8.99 1.46
C ALA A 204 -16.02 -9.06 2.84
N SER A 205 -14.75 -9.48 2.84
CA SER A 205 -13.95 -9.63 4.06
C SER A 205 -13.64 -8.28 4.71
N SER A 206 -13.29 -7.26 3.91
CA SER A 206 -13.08 -5.89 4.39
C SER A 206 -14.35 -5.30 4.97
N LEU A 207 -15.52 -5.53 4.36
CA LEU A 207 -16.81 -5.10 4.91
C LEU A 207 -17.16 -5.81 6.21
N LEU A 208 -16.94 -7.13 6.29
CA LEU A 208 -17.15 -7.89 7.53
C LEU A 208 -16.26 -7.39 8.65
N TYR A 209 -14.96 -7.21 8.38
CA TYR A 209 -14.01 -6.67 9.35
C TYR A 209 -14.41 -5.26 9.81
N SER A 210 -14.75 -4.37 8.87
CA SER A 210 -15.24 -3.03 9.17
C SER A 210 -16.49 -3.06 10.05
N SER A 211 -17.43 -3.95 9.74
CA SER A 211 -18.67 -4.08 10.50
C SER A 211 -18.47 -4.70 11.89
N HIS A 212 -17.48 -5.58 12.05
CA HIS A 212 -17.11 -6.11 13.36
C HIS A 212 -16.53 -5.01 14.26
N GLU A 213 -15.69 -4.15 13.68
CA GLU A 213 -15.07 -3.03 14.39
C GLU A 213 -16.07 -1.94 14.77
N LEU A 214 -16.94 -1.53 13.83
CA LEU A 214 -17.85 -0.40 13.99
C LEU A 214 -19.21 -0.78 14.60
N PHE A 215 -19.70 -1.98 14.30
CA PHE A 215 -21.08 -2.41 14.51
C PHE A 215 -21.15 -3.83 15.09
N PRO A 216 -20.51 -4.11 16.25
CA PRO A 216 -20.36 -5.48 16.77
C PRO A 216 -21.69 -6.20 17.04
N PHE A 217 -22.77 -5.45 17.31
CA PHE A 217 -24.11 -6.02 17.50
C PHE A 217 -24.78 -6.44 16.19
N GLN A 218 -24.52 -5.74 15.07
CA GLN A 218 -25.06 -6.10 13.75
C GLN A 218 -24.16 -7.08 12.98
N TYR A 219 -22.88 -7.19 13.35
CA TYR A 219 -21.91 -8.09 12.71
C TYR A 219 -22.42 -9.52 12.46
N PRO A 220 -23.05 -10.23 13.43
CA PRO A 220 -23.56 -11.57 13.18
C PRO A 220 -24.58 -11.65 12.03
N CYS A 221 -25.40 -10.61 11.87
CA CYS A 221 -26.36 -10.52 10.77
C CYS A 221 -25.64 -10.33 9.43
N PHE A 222 -24.66 -9.43 9.35
CA PHE A 222 -23.87 -9.20 8.13
C PHE A 222 -23.06 -10.43 7.73
N LEU A 223 -22.47 -11.13 8.71
CA LEU A 223 -21.80 -12.41 8.49
C LEU A 223 -22.77 -13.45 7.92
N GLY A 224 -23.99 -13.53 8.45
CA GLY A 224 -25.03 -14.41 7.92
C GLY A 224 -25.40 -14.07 6.47
N ILE A 225 -25.56 -12.78 6.15
CA ILE A 225 -25.86 -12.30 4.80
C ILE A 225 -24.75 -12.68 3.80
N ILE A 226 -23.49 -12.38 4.12
CA ILE A 226 -22.36 -12.70 3.25
C ILE A 226 -22.15 -14.22 3.13
N SER A 227 -22.32 -14.97 4.23
CA SER A 227 -22.20 -16.44 4.22
C SER A 227 -23.26 -17.11 3.32
N ASN A 228 -24.41 -16.47 3.14
CA ASN A 228 -25.50 -16.97 2.28
C ASN A 228 -25.42 -16.44 0.84
N CYS A 229 -24.42 -15.61 0.52
CA CYS A 229 -24.24 -15.07 -0.82
C CYS A 229 -23.74 -16.16 -1.78
N SER A 230 -24.45 -16.39 -2.89
CA SER A 230 -24.12 -17.44 -3.85
C SER A 230 -22.83 -17.19 -4.65
N TYR A 231 -22.35 -15.94 -4.68
CA TYR A 231 -21.19 -15.55 -5.51
C TYR A 231 -19.85 -15.71 -4.79
N VAL A 232 -19.84 -15.83 -3.46
CA VAL A 232 -18.61 -15.91 -2.67
C VAL A 232 -18.60 -17.16 -1.79
N ASN A 233 -17.43 -17.79 -1.67
CA ASN A 233 -17.26 -18.93 -0.78
C ASN A 233 -16.99 -18.44 0.65
N LYS A 234 -17.78 -18.94 1.60
CA LYS A 234 -17.67 -18.60 3.03
C LYS A 234 -16.28 -18.86 3.61
N GLU A 235 -15.66 -19.98 3.30
CA GLU A 235 -14.34 -20.35 3.84
C GLU A 235 -13.29 -19.36 3.35
N SER A 236 -13.26 -19.05 2.06
CA SER A 236 -12.34 -18.06 1.48
C SER A 236 -12.55 -16.65 2.05
N VAL A 237 -13.80 -16.25 2.31
CA VAL A 237 -14.11 -14.98 2.99
C VAL A 237 -13.55 -14.97 4.42
N MET A 238 -13.71 -16.06 5.17
CA MET A 238 -13.17 -16.10 6.54
C MET A 238 -11.64 -16.17 6.58
N GLU A 239 -11.01 -16.86 5.62
CA GLU A 239 -9.55 -16.86 5.47
C GLU A 239 -9.01 -15.46 5.17
N CYS A 240 -9.61 -14.76 4.21
CA CYS A 240 -9.23 -13.39 3.86
C CYS A 240 -9.50 -12.41 5.02
N TYR A 241 -10.63 -12.58 5.72
CA TYR A 241 -10.95 -11.83 6.92
C TYR A 241 -9.84 -11.95 7.99
N ASN A 242 -9.33 -13.17 8.23
CA ASN A 242 -8.25 -13.39 9.20
C ASN A 242 -6.95 -12.70 8.76
N VAL A 243 -6.61 -12.78 7.46
CA VAL A 243 -5.46 -12.06 6.90
C VAL A 243 -5.59 -10.55 7.10
N ILE A 244 -6.77 -9.97 6.81
CA ILE A 244 -7.05 -8.55 7.04
C ILE A 244 -6.91 -8.18 8.52
N GLN A 245 -7.41 -9.03 9.42
CA GLN A 245 -7.32 -8.81 10.85
C GLN A 245 -5.85 -8.79 11.34
N ASP A 246 -5.01 -9.68 10.81
CA ASP A 246 -3.60 -9.74 11.17
C ASP A 246 -2.85 -8.48 10.68
N ILE A 247 -3.12 -8.04 9.45
CA ILE A 247 -2.58 -6.77 8.91
C ILE A 247 -2.97 -5.58 9.81
N ALA A 248 -4.22 -5.53 10.26
CA ALA A 248 -4.68 -4.46 11.13
C ALA A 248 -3.97 -4.48 12.50
N LYS A 249 -3.68 -5.65 13.08
CA LYS A 249 -2.94 -5.78 14.35
C LYS A 249 -1.49 -5.32 14.23
N GLU A 250 -0.80 -5.74 13.16
CA GLU A 250 0.60 -5.37 12.90
C GLU A 250 0.77 -3.84 12.80
N GLU A 251 -0.21 -3.13 12.25
CA GLU A 251 -0.22 -1.67 12.16
C GLU A 251 -0.24 -1.01 13.56
N TYR A 252 -1.11 -1.48 14.47
CA TYR A 252 -1.15 -0.96 15.84
C TYR A 252 0.20 -1.15 16.55
N GLU A 253 0.80 -2.34 16.45
CA GLU A 253 2.10 -2.63 17.07
C GLU A 253 3.23 -1.74 16.51
N SER A 254 3.23 -1.51 15.19
CA SER A 254 4.20 -0.61 14.56
C SER A 254 4.07 0.84 15.04
N MET A 255 2.85 1.34 15.22
CA MET A 255 2.57 2.69 15.74
C MET A 255 3.07 2.85 17.18
N PHE A 256 2.84 1.84 18.05
CA PHE A 256 3.32 1.85 19.43
C PHE A 256 4.86 1.75 19.52
N ASN A 257 5.50 1.02 18.62
CA ASN A 257 6.96 0.90 18.59
C ASN A 257 7.65 2.19 18.12
N VAL A 258 7.08 2.91 17.15
CA VAL A 258 7.61 4.22 16.70
C VAL A 258 7.52 5.28 17.81
N HIS A 259 6.46 5.25 18.62
CA HIS A 259 6.33 6.13 19.80
C HIS A 259 7.23 5.73 20.98
N SER A 260 7.71 4.48 21.02
CA SER A 260 8.62 4.01 22.07
C SER A 260 10.10 4.32 21.77
N SER A 261 10.45 4.62 20.51
CA SER A 261 11.81 4.98 20.09
C SER A 261 12.10 6.49 20.04
N SER A 262 11.15 7.36 20.42
CA SER A 262 11.47 8.77 20.65
C SER A 262 12.25 8.88 21.95
N GLY A 263 13.58 8.87 21.85
CA GLY A 263 14.48 8.98 22.99
C GLY A 263 14.06 10.10 23.92
N THR A 264 13.86 9.76 25.19
CA THR A 264 13.76 10.73 26.27
C THR A 264 14.95 11.67 26.17
N PRO A 265 14.73 13.01 26.16
CA PRO A 265 15.85 13.94 26.15
C PRO A 265 16.70 13.69 27.39
N VAL A 266 18.02 13.66 27.20
CA VAL A 266 19.00 13.63 28.29
C VAL A 266 18.65 14.76 29.27
N ASN A 267 18.33 14.42 30.52
CA ASN A 267 18.11 15.41 31.56
C ASN A 267 19.40 16.21 31.75
N VAL A 268 19.36 17.51 31.47
CA VAL A 268 20.45 18.47 31.66
C VAL A 268 20.51 18.91 33.13
N LEU A 269 20.57 17.94 34.07
CA LEU A 269 20.66 18.22 35.51
C LEU A 269 21.87 17.59 36.20
N ASP A 270 22.90 17.23 35.44
CA ASP A 270 24.23 16.96 36.00
C ASP A 270 25.26 17.85 35.31
N GLU A 271 25.34 19.11 35.76
CA GLU A 271 26.61 19.84 35.83
C GLU A 271 26.55 20.92 36.93
N ASN A 272 27.22 20.59 38.04
CA ASN A 272 28.14 21.44 38.77
C ASN A 272 27.60 22.65 39.57
N PHE A 273 27.27 22.41 40.84
CA PHE A 273 27.51 23.41 41.89
C PHE A 273 28.84 23.13 42.60
N LEU A 274 29.89 23.79 42.11
CA LEU A 274 31.14 23.99 42.85
C LEU A 274 30.88 25.03 43.95
N SER A 275 30.66 24.58 45.18
CA SER A 275 30.80 25.44 46.36
C SER A 275 32.26 25.43 46.80
N LEU A 276 32.93 26.56 46.58
CA LEU A 276 34.20 26.92 47.22
C LEU A 276 34.00 26.98 48.74
N GLU A 277 34.72 26.15 49.50
CA GLU A 277 35.13 26.49 50.86
C GLU A 277 36.48 25.83 51.18
N SER A 278 37.25 26.54 52.00
CA SER A 278 38.71 26.54 52.02
C SER A 278 39.36 25.62 53.06
N GLU A 279 40.63 25.33 52.79
CA GLU A 279 41.75 25.03 53.70
C GLU A 279 42.03 23.58 54.17
N LYS A 280 43.27 23.16 53.83
CA LYS A 280 44.24 22.31 54.58
C LYS A 280 43.83 20.83 54.77
N THR A 281 44.65 19.81 54.47
CA THR A 281 46.10 19.64 54.62
C THR A 281 46.54 18.30 53.98
N ASN A 282 47.74 18.29 53.39
CA ASN A 282 48.75 17.20 53.28
C ASN A 282 48.41 15.79 52.73
N GLY A 283 49.21 15.33 51.76
CA GLY A 283 49.67 13.92 51.71
C GLY A 283 49.71 13.21 50.34
N THR A 284 50.68 13.55 49.49
CA THR A 284 51.67 12.65 48.83
C THR A 284 51.25 11.32 48.10
N ASN A 285 51.78 11.18 46.86
CA ASN A 285 52.07 9.96 46.03
C ASN A 285 50.95 9.41 45.11
N VAL A 286 51.16 8.87 43.89
CA VAL A 286 52.29 8.63 42.95
C VAL A 286 51.70 8.28 41.56
N ALA A 287 52.53 8.34 40.52
CA ALA A 287 52.33 8.35 39.06
C ALA A 287 51.63 7.17 38.33
N HIS A 288 50.97 7.57 37.23
CA HIS A 288 50.85 7.04 35.84
C HIS A 288 51.32 5.62 35.44
N THR A 289 50.51 4.96 34.59
CA THR A 289 50.87 4.25 33.32
C THR A 289 49.58 4.06 32.47
N THR A 290 49.32 4.71 31.32
CA THR A 290 49.55 4.29 29.89
C THR A 290 49.07 2.86 29.53
N MET A 291 48.48 2.50 28.37
CA MET A 291 48.32 3.08 27.03
C MET A 291 47.17 2.39 26.26
N ILE A 292 46.68 3.11 25.24
CA ILE A 292 45.74 2.74 24.16
C ILE A 292 46.44 1.89 23.07
N GLN A 293 45.69 1.05 22.34
CA GLN A 293 46.06 0.62 20.97
C GLN A 293 44.84 0.59 20.03
N GLU A 294 44.87 1.48 19.03
CA GLU A 294 44.02 1.52 17.84
C GLU A 294 44.54 0.58 16.74
N LYS A 295 43.65 0.12 15.84
CA LYS A 295 43.98 -0.66 14.64
C LYS A 295 43.70 0.15 13.37
N HIS A 296 44.74 0.26 12.54
CA HIS A 296 44.83 1.01 11.29
C HIS A 296 44.05 0.40 10.10
N PHE A 297 43.54 1.29 9.24
CA PHE A 297 43.26 1.04 7.82
C PHE A 297 44.54 1.21 6.97
N LYS A 298 44.75 0.33 5.98
CA LYS A 298 45.77 0.50 4.92
C LYS A 298 45.11 0.57 3.54
N ARG A 299 45.41 1.64 2.80
CA ARG A 299 45.23 1.78 1.33
C ARG A 299 46.62 1.74 0.65
N ARG A 300 46.65 1.16 -0.56
CA ARG A 300 47.76 1.11 -1.55
C ARG A 300 48.24 2.53 -1.92
N LYS A 301 49.43 2.80 -2.49
CA LYS A 301 50.02 2.21 -3.71
C LYS A 301 51.44 2.80 -3.96
N ILE A 302 52.23 2.02 -4.71
CA ILE A 302 53.57 2.25 -5.31
C ILE A 302 54.73 2.15 -4.32
#